data_AF-A0A2A4Y0W3-F1
#
_entry.id   AF-A0A2A4Y0W3-F1
#
_cell.length_a   1.000
_cell.length_b   1.000
_cell.length_c   1.000
_cell.angle_alpha   90.00
_cell.angle_beta   90.00
_cell.angle_gamma   90.00
#
_symmetry.space_group_name_H-M   'P 1'
#
loop_
_entity.id
_entity.type
_entity.pdbx_description
1 polymer ?
#
loop_
_entity_poly.entity_id
_entity_poly.type
_entity_poly.pdbx_seq_one_letter_code
_entity_poly.pdbx_strand_id
1 'polypeptide(L)'
;MVTNRKLTDLKNIGTKIAGHLKKAGIFSEEELRFHGPVEAHKMIKNMHPKMCLPVCYYLYSFEGALNDKHWNEIGDEQKLKLKKAIGK
;
A
#
# COMPACT_ATOMS: atom_id res chain seq x y z
N MET A 1 10.83 14.21 12.27
CA MET A 1 11.62 13.37 11.34
C MET A 1 10.78 12.14 11.05
N VAL A 2 10.50 11.84 9.78
CA VAL A 2 9.81 10.58 9.43
C VAL A 2 10.83 9.46 9.66
N THR A 3 10.54 8.54 10.57
CA THR A 3 11.39 7.36 10.79
C THR A 3 11.29 6.45 9.56
N ASN A 4 12.42 5.99 9.00
CA ASN A 4 12.39 5.01 7.92
C ASN A 4 12.28 3.59 8.51
N ARG A 5 11.04 3.19 8.82
CA ARG A 5 10.75 1.88 9.43
C ARG A 5 10.81 0.75 8.40
N LYS A 6 10.95 -0.48 8.87
CA LYS A 6 10.75 -1.66 8.01
C LYS A 6 9.27 -1.72 7.64
N LEU A 7 8.99 -2.21 6.43
CA LEU A 7 7.61 -2.37 5.95
C LEU A 7 6.72 -3.18 6.91
N THR A 8 7.26 -4.21 7.55
CA THR A 8 6.53 -5.05 8.51
C THR A 8 6.21 -4.36 9.84
N ASP A 9 6.86 -3.23 10.12
CA ASP A 9 6.63 -2.44 11.33
C ASP A 9 5.52 -1.39 11.10
N LEU A 10 5.06 -1.24 9.84
CA LEU A 10 3.98 -0.34 9.46
C LEU A 10 2.62 -0.99 9.73
N LYS A 11 1.66 -0.17 10.19
CA LYS A 11 0.27 -0.62 10.35
C LYS A 11 -0.24 -1.21 9.03
N ASN A 12 -1.02 -2.29 9.13
CA ASN A 12 -1.64 -3.01 8.02
C ASN A 12 -0.68 -3.77 7.08
N ILE A 13 0.64 -3.74 7.28
CA ILE A 13 1.59 -4.41 6.39
C ILE A 13 2.19 -5.64 7.08
N GLY A 14 1.58 -6.80 6.83
CA GLY A 14 2.13 -8.09 7.24
C GLY A 14 3.25 -8.59 6.30
N THR A 15 3.94 -9.66 6.69
CA THR A 15 5.06 -10.26 5.95
C THR A 15 4.74 -10.56 4.48
N LYS A 16 3.53 -11.04 4.19
CA LYS A 16 3.07 -11.33 2.82
C LYS A 16 3.02 -10.07 1.94
N ILE A 17 2.43 -8.99 2.46
CA ILE A 17 2.29 -7.72 1.75
C ILE A 17 3.68 -7.08 1.58
N ALA A 18 4.50 -7.09 2.63
CA ALA A 18 5.89 -6.64 2.56
C ALA A 18 6.70 -7.41 1.51
N GLY A 19 6.48 -8.73 1.39
CA GLY A 19 7.10 -9.55 0.36
C GLY A 19 6.72 -9.14 -1.07
N HIS A 20 5.46 -8.75 -1.29
CA HIS A 20 5.02 -8.23 -2.59
C HIS A 20 5.59 -6.83 -2.89
N LEU A 21 5.64 -5.94 -1.89
CA LEU A 21 6.30 -4.63 -2.03
C LEU A 21 7.78 -4.79 -2.41
N LYS A 22 8.52 -5.66 -1.72
CA LYS A 22 9.93 -5.92 -2.02
C LYS A 22 10.13 -6.48 -3.43
N LYS A 23 9.28 -7.41 -3.86
CA LYS A 23 9.31 -7.93 -5.24
C LYS A 23 9.05 -6.82 -6.26
N ALA A 24 8.22 -5.86 -5.92
CA ALA A 24 7.95 -4.67 -6.74
C ALA A 24 9.04 -3.59 -6.66
N GLY A 25 10.10 -3.80 -5.86
CA GLY A 25 11.20 -2.83 -5.73
C GLY A 25 11.02 -1.80 -4.61
N ILE A 26 10.06 -2.00 -3.70
CA ILE A 26 9.82 -1.14 -2.53
C ILE A 26 10.28 -1.89 -1.28
N PHE A 27 11.34 -1.43 -0.63
CA PHE A 27 12.00 -2.13 0.48
C PHE A 27 11.78 -1.46 1.84
N SER A 28 11.32 -0.21 1.87
CA SER A 28 11.28 0.64 3.06
C SER A 28 10.06 1.55 3.16
N GLU A 29 9.79 2.14 4.33
CA GLU A 29 8.73 3.14 4.51
C GLU A 29 8.95 4.38 3.64
N GLU A 30 10.21 4.82 3.53
CA GLU A 30 10.59 5.97 2.72
C GLU A 30 10.26 5.77 1.25
N GLU A 31 10.60 4.61 0.67
CA GLU A 31 10.24 4.27 -0.71
C GLU A 31 8.74 4.11 -0.89
N LEU A 32 8.05 3.48 0.08
CA LEU A 32 6.58 3.39 0.02
C LEU A 32 5.94 4.78 0.04
N ARG A 33 6.51 5.73 0.79
CA ARG A 33 6.06 7.12 0.82
C ARG A 33 6.39 7.87 -0.47
N PHE A 34 7.56 7.60 -1.06
CA PHE A 34 7.98 8.17 -2.34
C PHE A 34 7.03 7.77 -3.48
N HIS A 35 6.71 6.48 -3.59
CA HIS A 35 5.79 5.98 -4.62
C HIS A 35 4.31 6.29 -4.28
N GLY A 36 3.97 6.24 -3.01
CA GLY A 36 2.61 6.34 -2.53
C GLY A 36 1.75 5.10 -2.78
N PRO A 37 0.54 5.04 -2.19
CA PRO A 37 -0.31 3.84 -2.18
C PRO A 37 -0.75 3.38 -3.57
N VAL A 38 -1.10 4.34 -4.43
CA VAL A 38 -1.64 4.07 -5.77
C VAL A 38 -0.57 3.43 -6.65
N GLU A 39 0.64 4.01 -6.67
CA GLU A 39 1.70 3.52 -7.52
C GLU A 39 2.25 2.18 -6.99
N ALA A 40 2.45 2.05 -5.68
CA ALA A 40 2.82 0.76 -5.08
C ALA A 40 1.83 -0.36 -5.43
N HIS A 41 0.53 -0.08 -5.42
CA HIS A 41 -0.49 -1.04 -5.85
C HIS A 41 -0.38 -1.38 -7.33
N LYS A 42 -0.17 -0.39 -8.21
CA LYS A 42 0.01 -0.61 -9.66
C LYS A 42 1.26 -1.43 -9.96
N MET A 43 2.38 -1.14 -9.30
CA MET A 43 3.63 -1.87 -9.44
C MET A 43 3.43 -3.36 -9.12
N ILE A 44 2.77 -3.70 -8.00
CA ILE A 44 2.45 -5.10 -7.65
C ILE A 44 1.49 -5.73 -8.67
N LYS A 45 0.48 -4.99 -9.14
CA LYS A 45 -0.49 -5.51 -10.12
C LYS A 45 0.17 -5.80 -11.48
N ASN A 46 1.12 -4.97 -11.91
CA ASN A 46 1.84 -5.14 -13.17
C ASN A 46 2.74 -6.39 -13.16
N MET A 47 3.31 -6.75 -12.01
CA MET A 47 4.06 -8.01 -11.84
C MET A 47 3.16 -9.26 -11.86
N HIS A 48 1.90 -9.12 -11.45
CA HIS A 48 0.96 -10.22 -11.35
C HIS A 48 -0.37 -9.91 -12.04
N PRO A 49 -0.41 -9.79 -13.39
CA PRO A 49 -1.62 -9.37 -14.11
C PRO A 49 -2.82 -10.29 -13.87
N LYS A 50 -2.57 -11.59 -13.71
CA LYS A 50 -3.60 -12.62 -13.45
C LYS A 50 -4.08 -12.66 -11.99
N MET A 51 -3.37 -12.02 -11.06
CA MET A 51 -3.74 -12.03 -9.64
C MET A 51 -4.82 -10.97 -9.36
N CYS A 52 -5.88 -11.36 -8.66
CA CYS A 52 -6.77 -10.40 -8.04
C CYS A 52 -6.03 -9.77 -6.86
N LEU A 53 -5.91 -8.43 -6.87
CA LEU A 53 -5.30 -7.66 -5.79
C LEU A 53 -6.44 -6.97 -5.01
N PRO A 54 -6.88 -7.52 -3.87
CA PRO A 54 -7.98 -6.93 -3.09
C PRO A 54 -7.58 -5.55 -2.59
N VAL A 55 -8.45 -4.56 -2.80
CA VAL A 55 -8.15 -3.16 -2.49
C VAL A 55 -7.84 -2.96 -1.00
N CYS A 56 -8.56 -3.65 -0.12
CA CYS A 56 -8.37 -3.56 1.33
C CYS A 56 -6.98 -4.04 1.79
N TYR A 57 -6.50 -5.17 1.27
CA TYR A 57 -5.23 -5.77 1.68
C TYR A 57 -3.99 -5.09 1.08
N TYR A 58 -4.16 -4.18 0.13
CA TYR A 58 -3.03 -3.52 -0.54
C TYR A 58 -3.21 -2.01 -0.51
N LEU A 59 -4.11 -1.48 -1.34
CA LEU A 59 -4.27 -0.04 -1.51
C LEU A 59 -4.60 0.68 -0.20
N TYR A 60 -5.60 0.20 0.54
CA TYR A 60 -5.96 0.81 1.83
C TYR A 60 -4.93 0.51 2.91
N SER A 61 -4.28 -0.66 2.85
CA SER A 61 -3.22 -0.99 3.79
C SER A 61 -2.02 -0.04 3.65
N PHE A 62 -1.66 0.34 2.42
CA PHE A 62 -0.59 1.30 2.14
C PHE A 62 -0.95 2.72 2.59
N GLU A 63 -2.17 3.18 2.28
CA GLU A 63 -2.65 4.48 2.76
C GLU A 63 -2.66 4.54 4.29
N GLY A 64 -3.21 3.51 4.94
CA GLY A 64 -3.25 3.41 6.40
C GLY A 64 -1.84 3.36 7.01
N ALA A 65 -0.92 2.61 6.41
CA ALA A 65 0.48 2.55 6.82
C ALA A 65 1.15 3.93 6.84
N LEU A 66 0.99 4.71 5.75
CA LEU A 66 1.64 6.01 5.60
C LEU A 66 1.03 7.12 6.48
N ASN A 67 -0.23 6.93 6.90
CA ASN A 67 -0.99 7.83 7.77
C ASN A 67 -1.07 7.34 9.24
N ASP A 68 -0.39 6.25 9.58
CA ASP A 68 -0.48 5.56 10.87
C ASP A 68 -1.92 5.29 11.34
N LYS A 69 -2.79 4.89 10.41
CA LYS A 69 -4.19 4.53 10.64
C LYS A 69 -4.44 3.06 10.33
N HIS A 70 -5.33 2.41 11.07
CA HIS A 70 -5.90 1.15 10.61
C HIS A 70 -6.73 1.43 9.35
N TRP A 71 -6.75 0.52 8.38
CA TRP A 71 -7.41 0.76 7.08
C TRP A 71 -8.93 1.07 7.19
N ASN A 72 -9.57 0.69 8.30
CA ASN A 72 -10.95 1.05 8.60
C ASN A 72 -11.15 2.56 8.82
N GLU A 73 -10.12 3.28 9.27
CA GLU A 73 -10.18 4.68 9.68
C GLU A 73 -9.88 5.69 8.55
N ILE A 74 -9.66 5.21 7.31
CA ILE A 74 -9.33 6.05 6.15
C ILE A 74 -10.53 6.90 5.69
N GLY A 75 -11.75 6.53 6.05
CA GLY A 75 -12.99 7.19 5.62
C GLY A 75 -13.37 6.87 4.17
N ASP A 76 -14.66 6.96 3.86
CA ASP A 76 -15.19 6.47 2.58
C ASP A 76 -14.82 7.37 1.40
N GLU A 77 -14.73 8.68 1.61
CA GLU A 77 -14.33 9.62 0.56
C GLU A 77 -12.90 9.34 0.06
N GLN A 78 -11.95 9.14 0.98
CA GLN A 78 -10.57 8.84 0.63
C GLN A 78 -10.43 7.44 0.01
N LYS A 79 -11.15 6.44 0.54
CA LYS A 79 -11.24 5.10 -0.08
C LYS A 79 -11.75 5.18 -1.52
N LEU A 80 -12.75 6.01 -1.79
CA LEU A 80 -13.28 6.24 -3.13
C LEU A 80 -12.25 6.90 -4.05
N LYS A 81 -11.54 7.93 -3.59
CA LYS A 81 -10.45 8.58 -4.35
C LYS A 81 -9.37 7.58 -4.75
N LEU A 82 -8.92 6.77 -3.79
CA LEU A 82 -7.91 5.73 -4.01
C LEU A 82 -8.38 4.70 -5.04
N LYS A 83 -9.61 4.18 -4.93
CA LYS A 83 -10.18 3.25 -5.90
C LYS A 83 -10.21 3.83 -7.31
N LYS A 84 -10.71 5.06 -7.47
CA LYS A 84 -10.76 5.75 -8.76
C LYS A 84 -9.37 5.87 -9.39
N ALA A 85 -8.34 6.16 -8.58
CA ALA A 85 -6.96 6.29 -9.04
C ALA A 85 -6.34 4.99 -9.60
N ILE A 86 -6.92 3.82 -9.29
CA ILE A 86 -6.54 2.51 -9.85
C ILE A 86 -7.57 1.97 -10.86
N GLY A 87 -8.56 2.78 -11.27
CA GLY A 87 -9.59 2.41 -12.23
C GLY A 87 -10.71 1.53 -11.66
N LYS A 88 -11.05 1.67 -10.36
CA LYS A 88 -12.13 0.94 -9.67
C LYS A 88 -13.15 1.86 -9.00
#